data_AF-A0AAN5CBW1-F1
#
_entry.id   AF-A0AAN5CBW1-F1
#
_cell.length_a   1.000
_cell.length_b   1.000
_cell.length_c   1.000
_cell.angle_alpha   90.00
_cell.angle_beta   90.00
_cell.angle_gamma   90.00
#
_symmetry.space_group_name_H-M   'P 1'
#
loop_
_entity.id
_entity.type
_entity.pdbx_description
1 polymer ?
#
loop_
_entity_poly.entity_id
_entity_poly.type
_entity_poly.pdbx_seq_one_letter_code
_entity_poly.pdbx_strand_id
1 'polypeptide(L)'
;SEEAAFKYEVGSHCWPCTETLASFISVNRGLFKDKTVLELGSGATGVAGIACGMARAKRVYMTDKENEEMMNTLKRNIQSNKVDDVCRVEVLDWSLPSTLNSFLSTLDSPIDWIVASDVFFDKSVFEPLVEVISTLLDRFPLAQVIFSYQNRCASWSIADLLESRGLGSCLIRKEEVEEHSIQLGIIYKKRSETIVAGIEGGASVSSAVFISCPDGRVMGRSSHKGSNYFLDGMQKTADSLVKWIREAKQEMKIVGLLDGLGMGLSGAEDADINEEMVDYILAQHGDVATRVVLKSDSEASIAACFREGGAVIIAGTGSTTRLITRKGELKGVGGWGHAVGDGGSAYWIANRGMRLIFDVEDGMEEENIERLREVILHFFSIKDKVQLLDLLYSKFDKGKLASVTAELAENVDDPTIARLFHDAGEILGKHMKALVKKISIEDTTDEVGVLAVGSVFKSWKCMREGFIKGLEMEKSPVKKMTLYRLTVDASLGAATLAAVAANTTIPLRELKEEDVLDLLSPM
;
A
#
# COMPACT_ATOMS: atom_id res chain seq x y z
N SER A 1 37.97 -12.89 37.14
CA SER A 1 38.79 -11.71 36.82
C SER A 1 37.87 -10.50 36.79
N GLU A 2 38.39 -9.29 37.00
CA GLU A 2 37.63 -8.04 36.87
C GLU A 2 36.92 -7.95 35.50
N GLU A 3 37.54 -8.50 34.45
CA GLU A 3 36.97 -8.59 33.11
C GLU A 3 35.70 -9.47 33.03
N ALA A 4 35.60 -10.53 33.85
CA ALA A 4 34.40 -11.36 33.93
C ALA A 4 33.27 -10.70 34.73
N ALA A 5 33.63 -9.90 35.75
CA ALA A 5 32.68 -9.11 36.53
C ALA A 5 32.10 -7.94 35.71
N PHE A 6 32.93 -7.24 34.95
CA PHE A 6 32.50 -6.18 34.04
C PHE A 6 31.58 -6.70 32.91
N LYS A 7 31.90 -7.86 32.32
CA LYS A 7 31.04 -8.51 31.31
C LYS A 7 29.70 -8.97 31.90
N TYR A 8 29.66 -9.38 33.17
CA TYR A 8 28.42 -9.71 33.87
C TYR A 8 27.54 -8.48 34.14
N GLU A 9 28.13 -7.34 34.55
CA GLU A 9 27.39 -6.08 34.70
C GLU A 9 26.73 -5.65 33.37
N VAL A 10 27.49 -5.65 32.26
CA VAL A 10 26.97 -5.25 30.94
C VAL A 10 25.80 -6.15 30.47
N GLY A 11 25.90 -7.47 30.70
CA GLY A 11 24.85 -8.43 30.33
C GLY A 11 23.61 -8.41 31.23
N SER A 12 23.67 -7.78 32.40
CA SER A 12 22.58 -7.74 33.39
C SER A 12 21.63 -6.54 33.27
N HIS A 13 21.98 -5.56 32.42
CA HIS A 13 21.19 -4.34 32.23
C HIS A 13 20.13 -4.46 31.11
N CYS A 14 18.97 -3.85 31.34
CA CYS A 14 18.00 -3.60 30.28
C CYS A 14 18.39 -2.30 29.56
N TRP A 15 19.00 -2.43 28.40
CA TRP A 15 19.45 -1.29 27.60
C TRP A 15 18.27 -0.65 26.86
N PRO A 16 18.26 0.68 26.63
CA PRO A 16 17.22 1.38 25.86
C PRO A 16 16.97 0.76 24.47
N CYS A 17 18.03 0.25 23.82
CA CYS A 17 17.93 -0.49 22.55
C CYS A 17 16.95 -1.67 22.60
N THR A 18 16.86 -2.32 23.76
CA THR A 18 16.03 -3.51 23.94
C THR A 18 14.56 -3.12 24.04
N GLU A 19 14.26 -1.97 24.63
CA GLU A 19 12.90 -1.42 24.68
C GLU A 19 12.43 -1.01 23.28
N THR A 20 13.27 -0.32 22.49
CA THR A 20 12.99 0.02 21.10
C THR A 20 12.69 -1.24 20.26
N LEU A 21 13.53 -2.29 20.39
CA LEU A 21 13.34 -3.54 19.66
C LEU A 21 12.08 -4.29 20.12
N ALA A 22 11.82 -4.39 21.42
CA ALA A 22 10.62 -5.02 21.96
C ALA A 22 9.34 -4.28 21.57
N SER A 23 9.37 -2.94 21.51
CA SER A 23 8.27 -2.11 21.01
C SER A 23 7.99 -2.40 19.53
N PHE A 24 9.04 -2.48 18.70
CA PHE A 24 8.90 -2.88 17.29
C PHE A 24 8.26 -4.27 17.15
N ILE A 25 8.72 -5.26 17.92
CA ILE A 25 8.16 -6.62 17.94
C ILE A 25 6.67 -6.59 18.34
N SER A 26 6.31 -5.76 19.31
CA SER A 26 4.94 -5.64 19.83
C SER A 26 3.95 -5.02 18.84
N VAL A 27 4.40 -4.06 18.02
CA VAL A 27 3.58 -3.49 16.94
C VAL A 27 3.47 -4.44 15.75
N ASN A 28 4.55 -5.18 15.47
CA ASN A 28 4.68 -6.08 14.32
C ASN A 28 4.55 -7.57 14.70
N ARG A 29 3.72 -7.91 15.69
CA ARG A 29 3.55 -9.30 16.19
C ARG A 29 3.24 -10.32 15.09
N GLY A 30 2.55 -9.90 14.03
CA GLY A 30 2.24 -10.73 12.86
C GLY A 30 3.49 -11.33 12.20
N LEU A 31 4.61 -10.60 12.20
CA LEU A 31 5.87 -11.07 11.60
C LEU A 31 6.50 -12.24 12.34
N PHE A 32 6.26 -12.33 13.66
CA PHE A 32 6.87 -13.32 14.54
C PHE A 32 5.93 -14.48 14.86
N LYS A 33 4.64 -14.31 14.64
CA LYS A 33 3.63 -15.34 14.93
C LYS A 33 3.94 -16.62 14.14
N ASP A 34 3.95 -17.75 14.85
CA ASP A 34 4.22 -19.08 14.30
C ASP A 34 5.61 -19.23 13.66
N LYS A 35 6.56 -18.35 14.00
CA LYS A 35 7.94 -18.35 13.47
C LYS A 35 8.97 -18.91 14.46
N THR A 36 10.09 -19.37 13.90
CA THR A 36 11.30 -19.71 14.66
C THR A 36 12.21 -18.49 14.71
N VAL A 37 12.50 -18.02 15.92
CA VAL A 37 13.31 -16.82 16.16
C VAL A 37 14.61 -17.20 16.89
N LEU A 38 15.72 -16.58 16.50
CA LEU A 38 16.99 -16.64 17.21
C LEU A 38 17.30 -15.25 17.79
N GLU A 39 17.53 -15.13 19.08
CA GLU A 39 18.10 -13.94 19.70
C GLU A 39 19.60 -14.13 19.88
N LEU A 40 20.40 -13.23 19.30
CA LEU A 40 21.85 -13.16 19.47
C LEU A 40 22.16 -12.18 20.60
N GLY A 41 22.90 -12.63 21.62
CA GLY A 41 23.31 -11.79 22.74
C GLY A 41 22.15 -11.41 23.66
N SER A 42 21.40 -12.41 24.13
CA SER A 42 20.22 -12.20 24.99
C SER A 42 20.54 -11.53 26.33
N GLY A 43 21.81 -11.61 26.78
CA GLY A 43 22.21 -11.22 28.13
C GLY A 43 21.42 -11.99 29.21
N ALA A 44 21.41 -11.46 30.43
CA ALA A 44 20.59 -11.99 31.52
C ALA A 44 19.11 -11.62 31.38
N THR A 45 18.79 -10.54 30.66
CA THR A 45 17.44 -9.94 30.64
C THR A 45 16.52 -10.64 29.64
N GLY A 46 16.99 -10.90 28.41
CA GLY A 46 16.25 -11.63 27.39
C GLY A 46 14.99 -10.93 26.89
N VAL A 47 14.89 -9.61 27.02
CA VAL A 47 13.64 -8.87 26.77
C VAL A 47 13.18 -8.99 25.31
N ALA A 48 14.08 -8.98 24.32
CA ALA A 48 13.67 -9.11 22.92
C ALA A 48 13.18 -10.54 22.60
N GLY A 49 13.87 -11.58 23.09
CA GLY A 49 13.40 -12.96 22.94
C GLY A 49 12.07 -13.23 23.67
N ILE A 50 11.87 -12.66 24.86
CA ILE A 50 10.58 -12.72 25.58
C ILE A 50 9.49 -12.00 24.78
N ALA A 51 9.77 -10.83 24.21
CA ALA A 51 8.82 -10.11 23.36
C ALA A 51 8.40 -10.95 22.14
N CYS A 52 9.33 -11.68 21.51
CA CYS A 52 9.03 -12.63 20.44
C CYS A 52 8.15 -13.79 20.93
N GLY A 53 8.43 -14.36 22.11
CA GLY A 53 7.59 -15.37 22.74
C GLY A 53 6.16 -14.87 22.98
N MET A 54 6.02 -13.66 23.53
CA MET A 54 4.73 -12.98 23.69
C MET A 54 4.05 -12.66 22.35
N ALA A 55 4.82 -12.45 21.28
CA ALA A 55 4.32 -12.31 19.91
C ALA A 55 3.80 -13.63 19.31
N ARG A 56 3.77 -14.71 20.08
CA ARG A 56 3.34 -16.06 19.69
C ARG A 56 4.25 -16.68 18.62
N ALA A 57 5.55 -16.44 18.75
CA ALA A 57 6.53 -17.26 18.03
C ALA A 57 6.31 -18.75 18.31
N LYS A 58 6.60 -19.59 17.32
CA LYS A 58 6.57 -21.06 17.48
C LYS A 58 7.68 -21.52 18.41
N ARG A 59 8.86 -20.90 18.29
CA ARG A 59 10.06 -21.21 19.06
C ARG A 59 10.96 -19.98 19.09
N VAL A 60 11.54 -19.69 20.26
CA VAL A 60 12.59 -18.66 20.39
C VAL A 60 13.81 -19.31 21.00
N TYR A 61 14.95 -19.23 20.30
CA TYR A 61 16.25 -19.63 20.81
C TYR A 61 16.97 -18.38 21.31
N MET A 62 17.21 -18.29 22.61
CA MET A 62 17.85 -17.16 23.27
C MET A 62 19.28 -17.55 23.57
N THR A 63 20.25 -16.85 22.97
CA THR A 63 21.64 -17.29 22.94
C THR A 63 22.61 -16.25 23.47
N ASP A 64 23.63 -16.73 24.17
CA ASP A 64 24.74 -15.93 24.63
C ASP A 64 25.98 -16.81 24.90
N LYS A 65 27.10 -16.18 25.26
CA LYS A 65 28.30 -16.87 25.71
C LYS A 65 28.03 -17.62 27.01
N GLU A 66 28.68 -18.78 27.17
CA GLU A 66 28.51 -19.62 28.35
C GLU A 66 28.87 -18.85 29.65
N ASN A 67 27.84 -18.58 30.45
CA ASN A 67 27.94 -18.02 31.79
C ASN A 67 26.76 -18.56 32.62
N GLU A 68 27.04 -19.44 33.57
CA GLU A 68 26.01 -20.17 34.32
C GLU A 68 25.03 -19.23 35.05
N GLU A 69 25.53 -18.17 35.67
CA GLU A 69 24.72 -17.23 36.45
C GLU A 69 23.77 -16.41 35.57
N MET A 70 24.29 -15.90 34.45
CA MET A 70 23.52 -15.16 33.46
C MET A 70 22.44 -16.04 32.83
N MET A 71 22.80 -17.25 32.40
CA MET A 71 21.88 -18.21 31.79
C MET A 71 20.79 -18.66 32.77
N ASN A 72 21.11 -18.84 34.06
CA ASN A 72 20.12 -19.14 35.08
C ASN A 72 19.17 -17.97 35.34
N THR A 73 19.65 -16.73 35.26
CA THR A 73 18.81 -15.53 35.34
C THR A 73 17.87 -15.42 34.14
N LEU A 74 18.38 -15.65 32.94
CA LEU A 74 17.59 -15.67 31.71
C LEU A 74 16.46 -16.70 31.77
N LYS A 75 16.74 -17.93 32.22
CA LYS A 75 15.72 -18.98 32.45
C LYS A 75 14.64 -18.55 33.45
N ARG A 76 15.03 -17.89 34.55
CA ARG A 76 14.07 -17.35 35.54
C ARG A 76 13.18 -16.26 34.93
N ASN A 77 13.73 -15.39 34.08
CA ASN A 77 12.97 -14.34 33.40
C ASN A 77 11.96 -14.93 32.40
N ILE A 78 12.37 -15.94 31.63
CA ILE A 78 11.50 -16.71 30.73
C ILE A 78 10.30 -17.30 31.50
N GLN A 79 10.55 -17.99 32.60
CA GLN A 79 9.50 -18.58 33.45
C GLN A 79 8.58 -17.52 34.07
N SER A 80 9.15 -16.41 34.55
CA SER A 80 8.38 -15.32 35.17
C SER A 80 7.41 -14.66 34.18
N ASN A 81 7.78 -14.64 32.89
CA ASN A 81 6.96 -14.12 31.80
C ASN A 81 6.05 -15.17 31.14
N LYS A 82 6.09 -16.43 31.62
CA LYS A 82 5.26 -17.55 31.13
C LYS A 82 5.42 -17.81 29.63
N VAL A 83 6.67 -17.79 29.16
CA VAL A 83 7.04 -18.11 27.78
C VAL A 83 8.03 -19.29 27.73
N ASP A 84 8.13 -20.08 28.80
CA ASP A 84 9.02 -21.23 28.94
C ASP A 84 8.63 -22.45 28.08
N ASP A 85 7.42 -22.48 27.55
CA ASP A 85 6.96 -23.44 26.56
C ASP A 85 7.52 -23.15 25.15
N VAL A 86 7.83 -21.89 24.87
CA VAL A 86 8.30 -21.40 23.56
C VAL A 86 9.78 -21.03 23.56
N CYS A 87 10.30 -20.41 24.63
CA CYS A 87 11.65 -19.87 24.71
C CYS A 87 12.64 -20.91 25.29
N ARG A 88 13.78 -21.09 24.63
CA ARG A 88 14.87 -21.97 25.06
C ARG A 88 16.17 -21.18 25.15
N VAL A 89 16.98 -21.52 26.15
CA VAL A 89 18.30 -20.92 26.35
C VAL A 89 19.36 -21.87 25.80
N GLU A 90 20.20 -21.39 24.89
CA GLU A 90 21.30 -22.14 24.27
C GLU A 90 22.60 -21.34 24.33
N VAL A 91 23.74 -22.04 24.20
CA VAL A 91 25.07 -21.39 24.17
C VAL A 91 25.46 -21.08 22.73
N LEU A 92 25.87 -19.84 22.48
CA LEU A 92 26.47 -19.42 21.22
C LEU A 92 27.54 -18.35 21.49
N ASP A 93 28.81 -18.75 21.45
CA ASP A 93 29.94 -17.82 21.52
C ASP A 93 30.37 -17.47 20.10
N TRP A 94 30.20 -16.21 19.71
CA TRP A 94 30.46 -15.75 18.34
C TRP A 94 31.93 -15.94 17.92
N SER A 95 32.86 -16.00 18.87
CA SER A 95 34.29 -16.20 18.61
C SER A 95 34.67 -17.70 18.50
N LEU A 96 33.75 -18.63 18.76
CA LEU A 96 34.02 -20.08 18.78
C LEU A 96 33.10 -20.81 17.79
N PRO A 97 33.56 -21.11 16.56
CA PRO A 97 32.76 -21.75 15.52
C PRO A 97 32.15 -23.11 15.91
N SER A 98 32.76 -23.84 16.85
CA SER A 98 32.22 -25.08 17.39
C SER A 98 30.87 -24.90 18.08
N THR A 99 30.65 -23.76 18.74
CA THR A 99 29.40 -23.46 19.43
C THR A 99 28.26 -23.19 18.45
N LEU A 100 28.55 -22.52 17.33
CA LEU A 100 27.57 -22.35 16.23
C LEU A 100 27.15 -23.70 15.65
N ASN A 101 28.10 -24.61 15.39
CA ASN A 101 27.78 -25.95 14.90
C ASN A 101 26.93 -26.76 15.90
N SER A 102 27.26 -26.66 17.20
CA SER A 102 26.47 -27.28 18.26
C SER A 102 25.04 -26.71 18.30
N PHE A 103 24.90 -25.39 18.31
CA PHE A 103 23.59 -24.72 18.27
C PHE A 103 22.77 -25.12 17.03
N LEU A 104 23.39 -25.12 15.86
CA LEU A 104 22.72 -25.51 14.61
C LEU A 104 22.20 -26.96 14.63
N SER A 105 22.76 -27.82 15.49
CA SER A 105 22.28 -29.19 15.69
C SER A 105 21.06 -29.29 16.61
N THR A 106 20.74 -28.24 17.38
CA THR A 106 19.56 -28.19 18.28
C THR A 106 18.31 -27.64 17.61
N LEU A 107 18.45 -27.10 16.39
CA LEU A 107 17.34 -26.54 15.61
C LEU A 107 16.36 -27.63 15.17
N ASP A 108 15.07 -27.43 15.47
CA ASP A 108 13.97 -28.30 15.03
C ASP A 108 13.19 -27.75 13.82
N SER A 109 13.41 -26.48 13.46
CA SER A 109 12.94 -25.88 12.21
C SER A 109 13.91 -24.80 11.70
N PRO A 110 13.82 -24.41 10.41
CA PRO A 110 14.56 -23.28 9.88
C PRO A 110 14.30 -22.00 10.67
N ILE A 111 15.31 -21.16 10.82
CA ILE A 111 15.19 -19.83 11.43
C ILE A 111 14.48 -18.90 10.43
N ASP A 112 13.47 -18.18 10.90
CA ASP A 112 12.75 -17.16 10.12
C ASP A 112 13.24 -15.75 10.44
N TRP A 113 13.57 -15.49 11.71
CA TRP A 113 14.03 -14.19 12.19
C TRP A 113 15.20 -14.33 13.15
N ILE A 114 16.12 -13.39 13.06
CA ILE A 114 17.18 -13.19 14.05
C ILE A 114 16.92 -11.83 14.69
N VAL A 115 16.94 -11.74 16.02
CA VAL A 115 16.84 -10.48 16.75
C VAL A 115 18.12 -10.24 17.53
N ALA A 116 18.59 -9.00 17.56
CA ALA A 116 19.84 -8.66 18.24
C ALA A 116 19.72 -7.27 18.86
N SER A 117 19.73 -7.18 20.18
CA SER A 117 19.67 -5.91 20.89
C SER A 117 21.04 -5.51 21.39
N ASP A 118 21.54 -4.38 20.89
CA ASP A 118 22.76 -3.73 21.38
C ASP A 118 24.05 -4.57 21.34
N VAL A 119 24.12 -5.54 20.42
CA VAL A 119 25.24 -6.49 20.28
C VAL A 119 26.53 -5.90 19.70
N PHE A 120 26.46 -4.71 19.10
CA PHE A 120 27.60 -3.99 18.53
C PHE A 120 28.21 -3.00 19.55
N PHE A 121 28.54 -3.49 20.74
CA PHE A 121 29.04 -2.66 21.85
C PHE A 121 30.57 -2.56 21.93
N ASP A 122 31.31 -3.55 21.38
CA ASP A 122 32.77 -3.61 21.38
C ASP A 122 33.31 -4.00 19.98
N LYS A 123 34.28 -3.26 19.44
CA LYS A 123 34.82 -3.53 18.08
C LYS A 123 35.36 -4.94 17.90
N SER A 124 35.91 -5.54 18.96
CA SER A 124 36.50 -6.88 18.91
C SER A 124 35.48 -7.97 18.58
N VAL A 125 34.19 -7.70 18.84
CA VAL A 125 33.11 -8.67 18.56
C VAL A 125 32.44 -8.47 17.20
N PHE A 126 32.75 -7.40 16.47
CA PHE A 126 32.02 -7.06 15.23
C PHE A 126 32.24 -8.10 14.13
N GLU A 127 33.50 -8.44 13.85
CA GLU A 127 33.82 -9.43 12.82
C GLU A 127 33.32 -10.84 13.18
N PRO A 128 33.56 -11.38 14.41
CA PRO A 128 32.97 -12.66 14.83
C PRO A 128 31.44 -12.70 14.73
N LEU A 129 30.75 -11.61 15.13
CA LEU A 129 29.29 -11.54 15.05
C LEU A 129 28.80 -11.52 13.60
N VAL A 130 29.43 -10.73 12.73
CA VAL A 130 29.08 -10.69 11.30
C VAL A 130 29.36 -12.03 10.61
N GLU A 131 30.40 -12.76 11.01
CA GLU A 131 30.67 -14.13 10.54
C GLU A 131 29.52 -15.09 10.89
N VAL A 132 29.05 -15.04 12.15
CA VAL A 132 27.90 -15.84 12.59
C VAL A 132 26.64 -15.46 11.79
N ILE A 133 26.35 -14.18 11.64
CA ILE A 133 25.21 -13.69 10.85
C ILE A 133 25.31 -14.17 9.40
N SER A 134 26.49 -14.04 8.77
CA SER A 134 26.73 -14.51 7.41
C SER A 134 26.45 -16.00 7.29
N THR A 135 27.02 -16.81 8.18
CA THR A 135 26.86 -18.27 8.16
C THR A 135 25.38 -18.66 8.34
N LEU A 136 24.66 -17.98 9.22
CA LEU A 136 23.24 -18.21 9.44
C LEU A 136 22.40 -17.84 8.21
N LEU A 137 22.66 -16.68 7.59
CA LEU A 137 21.94 -16.23 6.40
C LEU A 137 22.32 -16.99 5.13
N ASP A 138 23.52 -17.59 5.05
CA ASP A 138 23.88 -18.53 4.00
C ASP A 138 23.09 -19.83 4.12
N ARG A 139 22.86 -20.31 5.35
CA ARG A 139 22.07 -21.51 5.62
C ARG A 139 20.56 -21.26 5.53
N PHE A 140 20.10 -20.08 5.94
CA PHE A 140 18.70 -19.68 5.98
C PHE A 140 18.50 -18.35 5.21
N PRO A 141 18.56 -18.37 3.87
CA PRO A 141 18.58 -17.14 3.06
C PRO A 141 17.27 -16.34 3.10
N LEU A 142 16.17 -16.93 3.59
CA LEU A 142 14.91 -16.24 3.82
C LEU A 142 14.82 -15.55 5.19
N ALA A 143 15.76 -15.85 6.09
CA ALA A 143 15.82 -15.21 7.39
C ALA A 143 16.33 -13.76 7.26
N GLN A 144 15.95 -12.94 8.23
CA GLN A 144 16.40 -11.56 8.34
C GLN A 144 16.78 -11.26 9.78
N VAL A 145 17.80 -10.42 9.96
CA VAL A 145 18.18 -9.90 11.27
C VAL A 145 17.44 -8.58 11.48
N ILE A 146 16.79 -8.40 12.62
CA ILE A 146 16.35 -7.11 13.11
C ILE A 146 17.23 -6.77 14.30
N PHE A 147 17.90 -5.62 14.26
CA PHE A 147 18.80 -5.20 15.31
C PHE A 147 18.50 -3.79 15.80
N SER A 148 18.76 -3.55 17.08
CA SER A 148 18.83 -2.20 17.64
C SER A 148 20.25 -1.89 18.10
N TYR A 149 20.70 -0.66 17.87
CA TYR A 149 22.06 -0.23 18.18
C TYR A 149 22.05 1.19 18.74
N GLN A 150 22.66 1.36 19.91
CA GLN A 150 22.93 2.68 20.48
C GLN A 150 24.20 3.23 19.85
N ASN A 151 24.11 4.39 19.20
CA ASN A 151 25.25 5.02 18.56
C ASN A 151 26.30 5.45 19.61
N ARG A 152 27.40 4.70 19.68
CA ARG A 152 28.52 4.97 20.60
C ARG A 152 29.63 5.81 19.96
N CYS A 153 29.81 5.68 18.64
CA CYS A 153 30.85 6.37 17.92
C CYS A 153 30.51 6.50 16.44
N ALA A 154 30.49 7.74 15.94
CA ALA A 154 30.17 8.04 14.54
C ALA A 154 31.16 7.45 13.52
N SER A 155 32.37 7.05 13.96
CA SER A 155 33.38 6.42 13.09
C SER A 155 33.23 4.90 12.97
N TRP A 156 32.35 4.28 13.75
CA TRP A 156 32.17 2.84 13.72
C TRP A 156 31.19 2.47 12.62
N SER A 157 31.55 1.48 11.81
CA SER A 157 30.72 0.95 10.74
C SER A 157 31.03 -0.53 10.54
N ILE A 158 29.99 -1.31 10.24
CA ILE A 158 30.09 -2.70 9.82
C ILE A 158 29.80 -2.87 8.31
N ALA A 159 29.61 -1.77 7.57
CA ALA A 159 29.17 -1.82 6.17
C ALA A 159 30.13 -2.62 5.28
N ASP A 160 31.44 -2.41 5.42
CA ASP A 160 32.45 -3.15 4.63
C ASP A 160 32.47 -4.65 4.97
N LEU A 161 32.26 -4.99 6.25
CA LEU A 161 32.15 -6.38 6.70
C LEU A 161 30.92 -7.04 6.07
N LEU A 162 29.75 -6.38 6.12
CA LEU A 162 28.52 -6.89 5.51
C LEU A 162 28.66 -7.04 3.99
N GLU A 163 29.23 -6.04 3.30
CA GLU A 163 29.43 -6.06 1.84
C GLU A 163 30.31 -7.23 1.42
N SER A 164 31.43 -7.46 2.12
CA SER A 164 32.36 -8.55 1.82
C SER A 164 31.73 -9.94 1.89
N ARG A 165 30.58 -10.07 2.58
CA ARG A 165 29.83 -11.32 2.77
C ARG A 165 28.54 -11.40 1.96
N GLY A 166 28.31 -10.43 1.07
CA GLY A 166 27.09 -10.36 0.26
C GLY A 166 25.83 -10.13 1.10
N LEU A 167 25.97 -9.41 2.22
CA LEU A 167 24.87 -9.01 3.09
C LEU A 167 24.49 -7.56 2.80
N GLY A 168 23.18 -7.30 2.78
CA GLY A 168 22.61 -5.96 2.73
C GLY A 168 22.16 -5.54 4.12
N SER A 169 22.10 -4.23 4.35
CA SER A 169 21.51 -3.66 5.55
C SER A 169 20.78 -2.36 5.24
N CYS A 170 19.76 -2.05 6.02
CA CYS A 170 19.16 -0.71 6.03
C CYS A 170 18.61 -0.36 7.40
N LEU A 171 18.36 0.94 7.58
CA LEU A 171 17.70 1.48 8.77
C LEU A 171 16.19 1.33 8.60
N ILE A 172 15.51 0.82 9.63
CA ILE A 172 14.05 0.93 9.78
C ILE A 172 13.72 2.36 10.20
N ARG A 173 14.30 2.81 11.31
CA ARG A 173 14.18 4.18 11.82
C ARG A 173 15.28 4.52 12.81
N LYS A 174 15.40 5.80 13.11
CA LYS A 174 16.25 6.33 14.18
C LYS A 174 15.38 7.01 15.25
N GLU A 175 15.67 6.75 16.51
CA GLU A 175 15.02 7.34 17.68
C GLU A 175 16.05 8.11 18.51
N GLU A 176 15.68 9.28 19.01
CA GLU A 176 16.47 10.02 20.00
C GLU A 176 15.84 9.77 21.38
N VAL A 177 16.62 9.18 22.29
CA VAL A 177 16.21 8.83 23.65
C VAL A 177 17.21 9.47 24.61
N GLU A 178 16.76 10.48 25.36
CA GLU A 178 17.61 11.26 26.26
C GLU A 178 18.87 11.82 25.56
N GLU A 179 20.07 11.40 25.96
CA GLU A 179 21.36 11.78 25.36
C GLU A 179 21.86 10.77 24.30
N HIS A 180 21.00 9.85 23.84
CA HIS A 180 21.38 8.74 22.99
C HIS A 180 20.55 8.66 21.71
N SER A 181 21.23 8.32 20.61
CA SER A 181 20.59 8.00 19.32
C SER A 181 20.54 6.48 19.15
N ILE A 182 19.35 5.91 19.08
CA ILE A 182 19.12 4.48 18.84
C ILE A 182 18.75 4.27 17.37
N GLN A 183 19.40 3.32 16.73
CA GLN A 183 19.12 2.90 15.37
C GLN A 183 18.45 1.53 15.41
N LEU A 184 17.29 1.42 14.78
CA LEU A 184 16.64 0.15 14.51
C LEU A 184 16.84 -0.18 13.04
N GLY A 185 17.40 -1.35 12.71
CA GLY A 185 17.74 -1.71 11.35
C GLY A 185 17.55 -3.19 11.05
N ILE A 186 17.75 -3.54 9.79
CA ILE A 186 17.75 -4.93 9.33
C ILE A 186 19.06 -5.29 8.63
N ILE A 187 19.44 -6.57 8.71
CA ILE A 187 20.49 -7.20 7.91
C ILE A 187 19.89 -8.40 7.20
N TYR A 188 20.21 -8.59 5.94
CA TYR A 188 19.60 -9.62 5.11
C TYR A 188 20.56 -10.09 4.01
N LYS A 189 20.31 -11.27 3.43
CA LYS A 189 21.09 -11.75 2.27
C LYS A 189 20.71 -10.93 1.03
N LYS A 190 21.69 -10.36 0.32
CA LYS A 190 21.40 -9.60 -0.91
C LYS A 190 20.77 -10.52 -1.96
N ARG A 191 19.84 -9.96 -2.71
CA ARG A 191 19.27 -10.58 -3.92
C ARG A 191 19.79 -9.86 -5.16
N SER A 192 19.78 -10.56 -6.29
CA SER A 192 20.10 -9.99 -7.61
C SER A 192 18.87 -9.47 -8.35
N GLU A 193 17.67 -9.91 -7.95
CA GLU A 193 16.40 -9.59 -8.61
C GLU A 193 15.86 -8.24 -8.10
N THR A 194 15.50 -7.36 -9.04
CA THR A 194 14.80 -6.11 -8.73
C THR A 194 13.32 -6.42 -8.53
N ILE A 195 12.77 -6.04 -7.38
CA ILE A 195 11.37 -6.30 -7.02
C ILE A 195 10.71 -4.99 -6.65
N VAL A 196 9.59 -4.70 -7.28
CA VAL A 196 8.73 -3.56 -6.96
C VAL A 196 7.36 -4.03 -6.49
N ALA A 197 6.68 -3.17 -5.73
CA ALA A 197 5.29 -3.40 -5.38
C ALA A 197 4.43 -2.19 -5.75
N GLY A 198 3.17 -2.46 -6.06
CA GLY A 198 2.15 -1.45 -6.26
C GLY A 198 0.95 -1.70 -5.37
N ILE A 199 0.40 -0.65 -4.79
CA ILE A 199 -0.79 -0.66 -3.95
C ILE A 199 -1.90 0.14 -4.61
N GLU A 200 -3.11 -0.41 -4.68
CA GLU A 200 -4.34 0.33 -4.89
C GLU A 200 -5.05 0.49 -3.54
N GLY A 201 -5.19 1.72 -3.07
CA GLY A 201 -5.86 2.04 -1.81
C GLY A 201 -7.29 2.51 -2.03
N GLY A 202 -8.24 1.61 -1.82
CA GLY A 202 -9.67 1.91 -1.83
C GLY A 202 -10.25 2.10 -0.42
N ALA A 203 -11.38 2.80 -0.33
CA ALA A 203 -12.08 3.02 0.94
C ALA A 203 -12.58 1.73 1.62
N SER A 204 -12.84 0.68 0.84
CA SER A 204 -13.39 -0.61 1.35
C SER A 204 -12.38 -1.75 1.32
N VAL A 205 -11.58 -1.86 0.25
CA VAL A 205 -10.56 -2.89 0.06
C VAL A 205 -9.35 -2.23 -0.60
N SER A 206 -8.15 -2.61 -0.14
CA SER A 206 -6.89 -2.26 -0.78
C SER A 206 -6.25 -3.52 -1.36
N SER A 207 -5.64 -3.42 -2.54
CA SER A 207 -4.93 -4.52 -3.21
C SER A 207 -3.45 -4.18 -3.36
N ALA A 208 -2.58 -5.19 -3.29
CA ALA A 208 -1.16 -5.05 -3.55
C ALA A 208 -0.68 -6.12 -4.52
N VAL A 209 0.24 -5.75 -5.41
CA VAL A 209 0.89 -6.65 -6.37
C VAL A 209 2.40 -6.49 -6.25
N PHE A 210 3.12 -7.61 -6.26
CA PHE A 210 4.59 -7.65 -6.20
C PHE A 210 5.11 -8.21 -7.51
N ILE A 211 6.07 -7.53 -8.11
CA ILE A 211 6.50 -7.77 -9.49
C ILE A 211 8.02 -7.80 -9.55
N SER A 212 8.54 -8.81 -10.23
CA SER A 212 9.94 -8.86 -10.62
C SER A 212 10.18 -8.01 -11.87
N CYS A 213 11.31 -7.31 -11.87
CA CYS A 213 11.74 -6.44 -12.96
C CYS A 213 13.06 -6.93 -13.55
N PRO A 214 13.27 -6.77 -14.87
CA PRO A 214 12.38 -6.14 -15.84
C PRO A 214 11.39 -7.12 -16.51
N ASP A 215 11.34 -8.39 -16.08
CA ASP A 215 10.57 -9.44 -16.76
C ASP A 215 9.04 -9.29 -16.59
N GLY A 216 8.59 -8.54 -15.59
CA GLY A 216 7.18 -8.31 -15.30
C GLY A 216 6.49 -9.49 -14.62
N ARG A 217 7.24 -10.46 -14.08
CA ARG A 217 6.66 -11.63 -13.44
C ARG A 217 6.00 -11.24 -12.12
N VAL A 218 4.69 -11.48 -12.02
CA VAL A 218 3.93 -11.31 -10.78
C VAL A 218 4.37 -12.37 -9.77
N MET A 219 5.01 -11.93 -8.69
CA MET A 219 5.45 -12.80 -7.58
C MET A 219 4.29 -13.18 -6.66
N GLY A 220 3.34 -12.27 -6.49
CA GLY A 220 2.19 -12.50 -5.63
C GLY A 220 1.28 -11.28 -5.56
N ARG A 221 0.11 -11.50 -4.97
CA ARG A 221 -0.91 -10.47 -4.69
C ARG A 221 -1.36 -10.60 -3.25
N SER A 222 -1.71 -9.49 -2.63
CA SER A 222 -2.31 -9.47 -1.29
C SER A 222 -3.46 -8.47 -1.25
N SER A 223 -4.37 -8.64 -0.30
CA SER A 223 -5.49 -7.74 -0.05
C SER A 223 -5.53 -7.34 1.42
N HIS A 224 -5.89 -6.10 1.69
CA HIS A 224 -6.10 -5.58 3.04
C HIS A 224 -7.43 -4.84 3.12
N LYS A 225 -7.98 -4.73 4.33
CA LYS A 225 -9.15 -3.88 4.59
C LYS A 225 -8.83 -2.45 4.17
N GLY A 226 -9.78 -1.77 3.51
CA GLY A 226 -9.56 -0.44 2.96
C GLY A 226 -8.95 0.54 3.96
N SER A 227 -8.10 1.43 3.46
CA SER A 227 -7.43 2.49 4.22
C SER A 227 -8.07 3.83 3.89
N ASN A 228 -8.76 4.46 4.85
CA ASN A 228 -9.34 5.78 4.63
C ASN A 228 -8.46 6.87 5.24
N TYR A 229 -7.55 7.40 4.42
CA TYR A 229 -6.61 8.46 4.75
C TYR A 229 -7.27 9.65 5.49
N PHE A 230 -8.48 10.05 5.07
CA PHE A 230 -9.20 11.20 5.65
C PHE A 230 -9.76 10.94 7.07
N LEU A 231 -9.99 9.69 7.46
CA LEU A 231 -10.60 9.35 8.75
C LEU A 231 -9.53 9.05 9.82
N ASP A 232 -8.44 8.40 9.43
CA ASP A 232 -7.43 7.88 10.36
C ASP A 232 -6.19 8.77 10.50
N GLY A 233 -5.97 9.69 9.56
CA GLY A 233 -4.78 10.54 9.48
C GLY A 233 -3.60 9.87 8.76
N MET A 234 -2.65 10.70 8.32
CA MET A 234 -1.52 10.31 7.46
C MET A 234 -0.63 9.23 8.08
N GLN A 235 -0.11 9.48 9.29
CA GLN A 235 0.86 8.60 9.95
C GLN A 235 0.27 7.21 10.25
N LYS A 236 -0.93 7.17 10.82
CA LYS A 236 -1.63 5.91 11.12
C LYS A 236 -1.93 5.10 9.86
N THR A 237 -2.25 5.78 8.76
CA THR A 237 -2.44 5.13 7.46
C THR A 237 -1.13 4.55 6.94
N ALA A 238 -0.04 5.32 7.00
CA ALA A 238 1.30 4.88 6.61
C ALA A 238 1.76 3.66 7.42
N ASP A 239 1.64 3.71 8.75
CA ASP A 239 1.96 2.61 9.67
C ASP A 239 1.20 1.32 9.29
N SER A 240 -0.11 1.46 9.02
CA SER A 240 -0.95 0.31 8.66
C SER A 240 -0.56 -0.29 7.31
N LEU A 241 -0.31 0.54 6.30
CA LEU A 241 0.11 0.09 4.97
C LEU A 241 1.47 -0.59 5.02
N VAL A 242 2.42 -0.01 5.75
CA VAL A 242 3.76 -0.57 5.91
C VAL A 242 3.70 -1.92 6.63
N LYS A 243 2.95 -2.01 7.72
CA LYS A 243 2.77 -3.28 8.44
C LYS A 243 2.24 -4.36 7.51
N TRP A 244 1.21 -4.05 6.74
CA TRP A 244 0.67 -4.95 5.73
C TRP A 244 1.72 -5.37 4.70
N ILE A 245 2.52 -4.44 4.18
CA ILE A 245 3.58 -4.76 3.21
C ILE A 245 4.65 -5.66 3.81
N ARG A 246 5.05 -5.47 5.07
CA ARG A 246 5.99 -6.40 5.75
C ARG A 246 5.43 -7.82 5.83
N GLU A 247 4.16 -7.96 6.21
CA GLU A 247 3.47 -9.26 6.29
C GLU A 247 3.36 -9.90 4.89
N ALA A 248 2.96 -9.14 3.87
CA ALA A 248 2.87 -9.62 2.49
C ALA A 248 4.24 -10.04 1.92
N LYS A 249 5.32 -9.28 2.19
CA LYS A 249 6.69 -9.66 1.81
C LYS A 249 7.07 -11.00 2.43
N GLN A 250 6.72 -11.24 3.69
CA GLN A 250 7.02 -12.50 4.37
C GLN A 250 6.28 -13.68 3.75
N GLU A 251 4.99 -13.53 3.42
CA GLU A 251 4.19 -14.56 2.74
C GLU A 251 4.78 -14.90 1.35
N MET A 252 5.24 -13.88 0.63
CA MET A 252 5.84 -14.02 -0.71
C MET A 252 7.34 -14.36 -0.68
N LYS A 253 7.92 -14.52 0.51
CA LYS A 253 9.35 -14.84 0.72
C LYS A 253 10.30 -13.80 0.11
N ILE A 254 9.88 -12.53 0.13
CA ILE A 254 10.68 -11.39 -0.32
C ILE A 254 11.55 -10.89 0.85
N VAL A 255 12.87 -10.97 0.66
CA VAL A 255 13.88 -10.64 1.66
C VAL A 255 14.49 -9.25 1.36
N GLY A 256 14.71 -8.44 2.39
CA GLY A 256 15.24 -7.07 2.24
C GLY A 256 14.19 -6.08 1.74
N LEU A 257 14.62 -4.88 1.35
CA LEU A 257 13.72 -3.82 0.88
C LEU A 257 13.14 -4.15 -0.50
N LEU A 258 12.00 -3.58 -0.86
CA LEU A 258 11.60 -3.45 -2.27
C LEU A 258 12.49 -2.39 -2.95
N ASP A 259 12.78 -2.55 -4.23
CA ASP A 259 13.52 -1.54 -4.99
C ASP A 259 12.64 -0.29 -5.25
N GLY A 260 11.31 -0.50 -5.30
CA GLY A 260 10.31 0.56 -5.38
C GLY A 260 8.97 0.13 -4.81
N LEU A 261 8.28 1.06 -4.15
CA LEU A 261 6.90 0.93 -3.71
C LEU A 261 6.06 2.06 -4.30
N GLY A 262 5.03 1.71 -5.07
CA GLY A 262 4.07 2.65 -5.62
C GLY A 262 2.75 2.53 -4.89
N MET A 263 2.11 3.65 -4.61
CA MET A 263 0.83 3.70 -3.93
C MET A 263 -0.11 4.61 -4.74
N GLY A 264 -1.21 4.04 -5.23
CA GLY A 264 -2.33 4.75 -5.82
C GLY A 264 -3.46 4.82 -4.80
N LEU A 265 -3.54 5.90 -4.02
CA LEU A 265 -4.51 6.03 -2.92
C LEU A 265 -5.63 6.99 -3.31
N SER A 266 -6.87 6.65 -2.96
CA SER A 266 -7.99 7.58 -3.12
C SER A 266 -7.82 8.78 -2.19
N GLY A 267 -7.97 9.99 -2.72
CA GLY A 267 -7.77 11.23 -1.97
C GLY A 267 -6.34 11.81 -2.00
N ALA A 268 -5.37 11.08 -2.56
CA ALA A 268 -3.99 11.54 -2.69
C ALA A 268 -3.79 12.54 -3.86
N GLU A 269 -4.63 13.58 -3.94
CA GLU A 269 -4.53 14.65 -4.96
C GLU A 269 -3.60 15.80 -4.54
N ASP A 270 -3.30 15.93 -3.25
CA ASP A 270 -2.42 16.98 -2.71
C ASP A 270 -0.95 16.51 -2.70
N ALA A 271 -0.11 17.16 -3.51
CA ALA A 271 1.27 16.75 -3.68
C ALA A 271 2.13 16.97 -2.42
N ASP A 272 1.88 18.02 -1.65
CA ASP A 272 2.67 18.36 -0.46
C ASP A 272 2.40 17.34 0.65
N ILE A 273 1.13 17.00 0.84
CA ILE A 273 0.69 15.94 1.77
C ILE A 273 1.28 14.58 1.36
N ASN A 274 1.29 14.29 0.06
CA ASN A 274 1.83 13.04 -0.45
C ASN A 274 3.34 12.93 -0.20
N GLU A 275 4.08 14.02 -0.38
CA GLU A 275 5.52 14.09 -0.09
C GLU A 275 5.79 13.89 1.40
N GLU A 276 5.01 14.53 2.29
CA GLU A 276 5.12 14.34 3.74
C GLU A 276 4.91 12.87 4.15
N MET A 277 3.94 12.18 3.55
CA MET A 277 3.70 10.75 3.80
C MET A 277 4.85 9.87 3.29
N VAL A 278 5.41 10.19 2.12
CA VAL A 278 6.57 9.48 1.56
C VAL A 278 7.79 9.65 2.46
N ASP A 279 8.08 10.87 2.89
CA ASP A 279 9.18 11.18 3.79
C ASP A 279 9.02 10.48 5.14
N TYR A 280 7.80 10.47 5.68
CA TYR A 280 7.48 9.73 6.90
C TYR A 280 7.78 8.23 6.75
N ILE A 281 7.33 7.60 5.66
CA ILE A 281 7.58 6.18 5.39
C ILE A 281 9.08 5.91 5.27
N LEU A 282 9.82 6.73 4.52
CA LEU A 282 11.27 6.53 4.34
C LEU A 282 12.05 6.74 5.64
N ALA A 283 11.62 7.67 6.50
CA ALA A 283 12.29 7.98 7.77
C ALA A 283 11.94 6.99 8.90
N GLN A 284 10.69 6.53 8.97
CA GLN A 284 10.18 5.70 10.06
C GLN A 284 10.08 4.20 9.70
N HIS A 285 10.16 3.88 8.42
CA HIS A 285 10.00 2.52 7.87
C HIS A 285 10.92 2.24 6.68
N GLY A 286 12.19 2.65 6.79
CA GLY A 286 13.18 2.52 5.72
C GLY A 286 13.54 1.08 5.31
N ASP A 287 12.97 0.05 5.96
CA ASP A 287 13.10 -1.36 5.56
C ASP A 287 12.10 -1.80 4.49
N VAL A 288 11.10 -0.97 4.18
CA VAL A 288 10.02 -1.34 3.28
C VAL A 288 10.47 -1.28 1.83
N ALA A 289 11.00 -0.12 1.41
CA ALA A 289 11.41 0.15 0.04
C ALA A 289 12.52 1.20 -0.05
N THR A 290 13.37 1.10 -1.08
CA THR A 290 14.40 2.10 -1.39
C THR A 290 13.80 3.38 -1.98
N ARG A 291 12.70 3.26 -2.73
CA ARG A 291 11.96 4.37 -3.32
C ARG A 291 10.48 4.20 -3.04
N VAL A 292 9.80 5.29 -2.70
CA VAL A 292 8.35 5.29 -2.49
C VAL A 292 7.75 6.38 -3.38
N VAL A 293 6.67 6.04 -4.07
CA VAL A 293 5.90 6.96 -4.91
C VAL A 293 4.45 6.89 -4.47
N LEU A 294 3.88 8.04 -4.12
CA LEU A 294 2.47 8.15 -3.77
C LEU A 294 1.77 9.06 -4.79
N LYS A 295 0.69 8.55 -5.38
CA LYS A 295 -0.15 9.20 -6.37
C LYS A 295 -1.62 8.91 -6.12
N SER A 296 -2.50 9.61 -6.82
CA SER A 296 -3.94 9.33 -6.79
C SER A 296 -4.27 7.98 -7.44
N ASP A 297 -5.41 7.40 -7.06
CA ASP A 297 -6.01 6.22 -7.71
C ASP A 297 -6.16 6.39 -9.24
N SER A 298 -6.48 7.61 -9.67
CA SER A 298 -6.66 8.01 -11.06
C SER A 298 -5.34 7.97 -11.82
N GLU A 299 -4.26 8.50 -11.21
CA GLU A 299 -2.93 8.47 -11.81
C GLU A 299 -2.39 7.04 -11.90
N ALA A 300 -2.58 6.23 -10.86
CA ALA A 300 -2.22 4.81 -10.89
C ALA A 300 -2.98 4.07 -12.01
N SER A 301 -4.28 4.34 -12.18
CA SER A 301 -5.08 3.73 -13.25
C SER A 301 -4.55 4.08 -14.64
N ILE A 302 -4.15 5.34 -14.88
CA ILE A 302 -3.52 5.78 -16.14
C ILE A 302 -2.20 5.05 -16.35
N ALA A 303 -1.34 5.00 -15.33
CA ALA A 303 -0.03 4.35 -15.38
C ALA A 303 -0.11 2.83 -15.59
N ALA A 304 -1.25 2.20 -15.32
CA ALA A 304 -1.48 0.78 -15.59
C ALA A 304 -1.62 0.46 -17.08
N CYS A 305 -1.95 1.46 -17.91
CA CYS A 305 -2.29 1.24 -19.32
C CYS A 305 -1.46 2.07 -20.30
N PHE A 306 -0.93 3.23 -19.89
CA PHE A 306 -0.27 4.17 -20.80
C PHE A 306 1.16 4.52 -20.34
N ARG A 307 2.14 4.44 -21.26
CA ARG A 307 3.56 4.83 -21.01
C ARG A 307 3.80 6.33 -21.06
N GLU A 308 3.21 7.00 -22.05
CA GLU A 308 3.53 8.39 -22.42
C GLU A 308 2.39 9.34 -22.06
N GLY A 309 1.79 9.16 -20.89
CA GLY A 309 0.59 9.90 -20.50
C GLY A 309 -0.68 9.39 -21.21
N GLY A 310 -1.81 9.84 -20.70
CA GLY A 310 -3.13 9.35 -21.09
C GLY A 310 -4.21 9.95 -20.20
N ALA A 311 -5.47 9.73 -20.56
CA ALA A 311 -6.59 10.24 -19.79
C ALA A 311 -7.38 9.10 -19.12
N VAL A 312 -8.04 9.44 -18.02
CA VAL A 312 -9.05 8.59 -17.38
C VAL A 312 -10.29 9.43 -17.14
N ILE A 313 -11.44 8.82 -17.41
CA ILE A 313 -12.74 9.31 -17.03
C ILE A 313 -13.39 8.29 -16.08
N ILE A 314 -13.74 8.75 -14.89
CA ILE A 314 -14.31 7.93 -13.83
C ILE A 314 -15.77 8.33 -13.64
N ALA A 315 -16.66 7.35 -13.69
CA ALA A 315 -18.08 7.48 -13.37
C ALA A 315 -18.53 6.27 -12.53
N GLY A 316 -18.43 6.41 -11.21
CA GLY A 316 -18.90 5.45 -10.21
C GLY A 316 -19.89 6.15 -9.26
N THR A 317 -19.74 5.98 -7.95
CA THR A 317 -20.51 6.76 -6.96
C THR A 317 -20.32 8.28 -7.11
N GLY A 318 -19.12 8.72 -7.50
CA GLY A 318 -18.82 10.09 -7.94
C GLY A 318 -18.27 10.10 -9.37
N SER A 319 -17.86 11.27 -9.86
CA SER A 319 -17.22 11.36 -11.18
C SER A 319 -16.05 12.33 -11.22
N THR A 320 -15.03 11.96 -12.00
CA THR A 320 -13.83 12.77 -12.21
C THR A 320 -13.23 12.48 -13.58
N THR A 321 -12.47 13.43 -14.11
CA THR A 321 -11.74 13.26 -15.36
C THR A 321 -10.34 13.83 -15.16
N ARG A 322 -9.32 13.03 -15.48
CA ARG A 322 -7.90 13.36 -15.27
C ARG A 322 -7.10 13.03 -16.53
N LEU A 323 -6.05 13.80 -16.77
CA LEU A 323 -5.07 13.64 -17.84
C LEU A 323 -3.68 13.72 -17.21
N ILE A 324 -2.83 12.75 -17.52
CA ILE A 324 -1.38 12.90 -17.35
C ILE A 324 -0.81 13.25 -18.72
N THR A 325 -0.15 14.41 -18.84
CA THR A 325 0.51 14.82 -20.09
C THR A 325 1.78 13.99 -20.34
N ARG A 326 2.38 14.10 -21.53
CA ARG A 326 3.67 13.42 -21.81
C ARG A 326 4.80 13.90 -20.91
N LYS A 327 4.69 15.14 -20.42
CA LYS A 327 5.61 15.74 -19.43
C LYS A 327 5.33 15.29 -18.00
N GLY A 328 4.30 14.48 -17.76
CA GLY A 328 3.90 14.03 -16.43
C GLY A 328 3.07 15.04 -15.65
N GLU A 329 2.55 16.10 -16.28
CA GLU A 329 1.67 17.07 -15.61
C GLU A 329 0.26 16.51 -15.45
N LEU A 330 -0.30 16.64 -14.24
CA LEU A 330 -1.68 16.27 -13.97
C LEU A 330 -2.62 17.43 -14.31
N LYS A 331 -3.63 17.16 -15.14
CA LYS A 331 -4.71 18.09 -15.48
C LYS A 331 -6.05 17.44 -15.17
N GLY A 332 -6.96 18.19 -14.55
CA GLY A 332 -8.25 17.64 -14.09
C GLY A 332 -9.47 18.47 -14.47
N VAL A 333 -10.62 17.80 -14.57
CA VAL A 333 -11.97 18.38 -14.66
C VAL A 333 -12.90 17.56 -13.77
N GLY A 334 -13.73 18.22 -12.96
CA GLY A 334 -14.61 17.53 -12.01
C GLY A 334 -13.86 16.89 -10.84
N GLY A 335 -14.53 16.03 -10.08
CA GLY A 335 -14.01 15.44 -8.84
C GLY A 335 -14.27 16.28 -7.58
N TRP A 336 -15.18 17.25 -7.63
CA TRP A 336 -15.47 18.15 -6.50
C TRP A 336 -16.46 17.59 -5.46
N GLY A 337 -16.83 16.32 -5.60
CA GLY A 337 -17.82 15.67 -4.75
C GLY A 337 -19.27 16.13 -5.02
N HIS A 338 -20.20 15.49 -4.33
CA HIS A 338 -21.63 15.56 -4.62
C HIS A 338 -22.30 16.91 -4.34
N ALA A 339 -21.72 17.71 -3.44
CA ALA A 339 -22.27 19.02 -3.08
C ALA A 339 -22.04 20.08 -4.17
N VAL A 340 -20.96 19.93 -4.95
CA VAL A 340 -20.50 20.94 -5.93
C VAL A 340 -20.54 20.39 -7.35
N GLY A 341 -20.29 19.09 -7.54
CA GLY A 341 -20.09 18.47 -8.85
C GLY A 341 -20.60 17.04 -8.93
N ASP A 342 -19.71 16.09 -9.24
CA ASP A 342 -20.02 14.69 -9.56
C ASP A 342 -20.98 14.49 -10.75
N GLY A 343 -20.98 15.43 -11.69
CA GLY A 343 -21.80 15.38 -12.90
C GLY A 343 -21.62 14.08 -13.68
N GLY A 344 -22.72 13.39 -13.99
CA GLY A 344 -22.73 12.12 -14.71
C GLY A 344 -22.30 10.89 -13.89
N SER A 345 -22.09 11.03 -12.58
CA SER A 345 -21.91 9.89 -11.67
C SER A 345 -23.22 9.14 -11.39
N ALA A 346 -23.13 7.98 -10.74
CA ALA A 346 -24.30 7.25 -10.25
C ALA A 346 -25.11 8.08 -9.25
N TYR A 347 -24.45 8.74 -8.29
CA TYR A 347 -25.15 9.65 -7.38
C TYR A 347 -25.90 10.75 -8.15
N TRP A 348 -25.28 11.33 -9.17
CA TRP A 348 -25.90 12.38 -9.97
C TRP A 348 -27.12 11.89 -10.75
N ILE A 349 -27.04 10.70 -11.36
CA ILE A 349 -28.16 10.06 -12.05
C ILE A 349 -29.32 9.80 -11.07
N ALA A 350 -29.02 9.17 -9.92
CA ALA A 350 -30.00 8.88 -8.89
C ALA A 350 -30.67 10.16 -8.36
N ASN A 351 -29.87 11.18 -8.03
CA ASN A 351 -30.36 12.45 -7.50
C ASN A 351 -31.19 13.22 -8.53
N ARG A 352 -30.82 13.18 -9.82
CA ARG A 352 -31.62 13.77 -10.90
C ARG A 352 -32.95 13.05 -11.07
N GLY A 353 -32.97 11.72 -11.01
CA GLY A 353 -34.20 10.92 -11.04
C GLY A 353 -35.11 11.20 -9.85
N MET A 354 -34.57 11.22 -8.63
CA MET A 354 -35.32 11.58 -7.43
C MET A 354 -35.89 13.00 -7.54
N ARG A 355 -35.09 13.98 -8.00
CA ARG A 355 -35.54 15.36 -8.20
C ARG A 355 -36.67 15.45 -9.23
N LEU A 356 -36.60 14.70 -10.34
CA LEU A 356 -37.67 14.69 -11.34
C LEU A 356 -39.00 14.20 -10.76
N ILE A 357 -38.99 13.26 -9.82
CA ILE A 357 -40.20 12.83 -9.09
C ILE A 357 -40.82 14.01 -8.33
N PHE A 358 -40.01 14.81 -7.63
CA PHE A 358 -40.51 16.02 -6.95
C PHE A 358 -41.04 17.04 -7.96
N ASP A 359 -40.27 17.32 -9.02
CA ASP A 359 -40.61 18.36 -10.00
C ASP A 359 -41.94 18.05 -10.73
N VAL A 360 -42.19 16.79 -11.09
CA VAL A 360 -43.47 16.38 -11.72
C VAL A 360 -44.62 16.31 -10.71
N GLU A 361 -44.42 15.73 -9.52
CA GLU A 361 -45.50 15.64 -8.53
C GLU A 361 -45.89 17.01 -7.94
N ASP A 362 -45.01 18.02 -8.00
CA ASP A 362 -45.29 19.41 -7.63
C ASP A 362 -45.83 20.25 -8.83
N GLY A 363 -45.91 19.66 -10.03
CA GLY A 363 -46.45 20.29 -11.23
C GLY A 363 -45.52 21.29 -11.93
N MET A 364 -44.20 21.19 -11.70
CA MET A 364 -43.18 22.02 -12.36
C MET A 364 -42.74 21.47 -13.72
N GLU A 365 -42.88 20.15 -13.94
CA GLU A 365 -42.63 19.48 -15.21
C GLU A 365 -43.79 18.56 -15.59
N GLU A 366 -44.01 18.36 -16.90
CA GLU A 366 -45.04 17.46 -17.44
C GLU A 366 -44.37 16.28 -18.13
N GLU A 367 -44.17 15.19 -17.38
CA GLU A 367 -43.53 13.97 -17.88
C GLU A 367 -44.09 12.71 -17.22
N ASN A 368 -44.07 11.60 -17.95
CA ASN A 368 -44.45 10.29 -17.39
C ASN A 368 -43.31 9.75 -16.52
N ILE A 369 -43.55 9.65 -15.22
CA ILE A 369 -42.56 9.19 -14.24
C ILE A 369 -42.97 7.89 -13.55
N GLU A 370 -44.07 7.24 -13.95
CA GLU A 370 -44.63 6.08 -13.26
C GLU A 370 -43.58 4.99 -13.02
N ARG A 371 -42.81 4.63 -14.05
CA ARG A 371 -41.76 3.60 -13.94
C ARG A 371 -40.59 4.09 -13.08
N LEU A 372 -40.10 5.31 -13.31
CA LEU A 372 -39.02 5.92 -12.52
C LEU A 372 -39.37 5.94 -11.03
N ARG A 373 -40.59 6.36 -10.71
CA ARG A 373 -41.14 6.42 -9.36
C ARG A 373 -41.24 5.02 -8.74
N GLU A 374 -41.80 4.05 -9.47
CA GLU A 374 -41.89 2.65 -9.00
C GLU A 374 -40.51 2.09 -8.64
N VAL A 375 -39.53 2.22 -9.56
CA VAL A 375 -38.16 1.71 -9.38
C VAL A 375 -37.49 2.32 -8.15
N ILE A 376 -37.52 3.66 -8.01
CA ILE A 376 -36.88 4.35 -6.90
C ILE A 376 -37.55 4.00 -5.56
N LEU A 377 -38.88 4.04 -5.49
CA LEU A 377 -39.60 3.77 -4.25
C LEU A 377 -39.43 2.30 -3.82
N HIS A 378 -39.47 1.35 -4.77
CA HIS A 378 -39.26 -0.07 -4.50
C HIS A 378 -37.85 -0.35 -3.99
N PHE A 379 -36.83 0.19 -4.66
CA PHE A 379 -35.42 0.00 -4.28
C PHE A 379 -35.15 0.43 -2.83
N PHE A 380 -35.70 1.57 -2.42
CA PHE A 380 -35.54 2.07 -1.05
C PHE A 380 -36.59 1.53 -0.06
N SER A 381 -37.55 0.72 -0.52
CA SER A 381 -38.66 0.19 0.28
C SER A 381 -39.48 1.29 0.98
N ILE A 382 -39.78 2.35 0.25
CA ILE A 382 -40.54 3.53 0.72
C ILE A 382 -41.83 3.71 -0.07
N LYS A 383 -42.76 4.51 0.46
CA LYS A 383 -44.13 4.64 -0.08
C LYS A 383 -44.36 5.87 -0.94
N ASP A 384 -43.63 6.95 -0.68
CA ASP A 384 -43.89 8.26 -1.28
C ASP A 384 -42.64 9.17 -1.25
N LYS A 385 -42.75 10.34 -1.89
CA LYS A 385 -41.67 11.35 -1.94
C LYS A 385 -41.34 11.96 -0.58
N VAL A 386 -42.25 11.94 0.40
CA VAL A 386 -41.97 12.48 1.74
C VAL A 386 -40.91 11.63 2.43
N GLN A 387 -40.96 10.30 2.24
CA GLN A 387 -39.94 9.40 2.74
C GLN A 387 -38.59 9.51 2.01
N LEU A 388 -38.56 10.01 0.76
CA LEU A 388 -37.30 10.35 0.08
C LEU A 388 -36.56 11.47 0.83
N LEU A 389 -37.27 12.44 1.43
CA LEU A 389 -36.63 13.52 2.21
C LEU A 389 -35.84 12.96 3.40
N ASP A 390 -36.36 11.95 4.09
CA ASP A 390 -35.65 11.30 5.21
C ASP A 390 -34.31 10.69 4.75
N LEU A 391 -34.27 10.10 3.55
CA LEU A 391 -33.04 9.56 2.94
C LEU A 391 -32.07 10.65 2.46
N LEU A 392 -32.59 11.78 1.96
CA LEU A 392 -31.77 12.87 1.43
C LEU A 392 -31.18 13.76 2.53
N TYR A 393 -31.83 13.85 3.69
CA TYR A 393 -31.41 14.73 4.78
C TYR A 393 -30.96 13.96 6.02
N SER A 394 -31.88 13.28 6.70
CA SER A 394 -31.63 12.71 8.04
C SER A 394 -30.82 11.42 8.01
N LYS A 395 -30.96 10.62 6.96
CA LYS A 395 -30.29 9.32 6.77
C LYS A 395 -29.39 9.31 5.53
N PHE A 396 -28.79 10.47 5.23
CA PHE A 396 -27.98 10.64 4.03
C PHE A 396 -26.81 9.66 3.99
N ASP A 397 -26.78 8.85 2.94
CA ASP A 397 -25.67 7.98 2.59
C ASP A 397 -25.48 8.03 1.07
N LYS A 398 -24.39 8.66 0.63
CA LYS A 398 -24.07 8.84 -0.80
C LYS A 398 -23.99 7.51 -1.55
N GLY A 399 -23.37 6.50 -0.95
CA GLY A 399 -23.18 5.20 -1.58
C GLY A 399 -24.50 4.46 -1.76
N LYS A 400 -25.35 4.48 -0.72
CA LYS A 400 -26.69 3.89 -0.76
C LYS A 400 -27.59 4.58 -1.79
N LEU A 401 -27.57 5.91 -1.83
CA LEU A 401 -28.33 6.69 -2.81
C LEU A 401 -27.85 6.42 -4.24
N ALA A 402 -26.53 6.38 -4.47
CA ALA A 402 -25.97 6.07 -5.79
C ALA A 402 -26.27 4.63 -6.25
N SER A 403 -26.56 3.71 -5.33
CA SER A 403 -26.78 2.30 -5.66
C SER A 403 -28.05 2.05 -6.47
N VAL A 404 -29.06 2.93 -6.38
CA VAL A 404 -30.30 2.80 -7.20
C VAL A 404 -30.03 2.95 -8.69
N THR A 405 -28.90 3.57 -9.08
CA THR A 405 -28.55 3.71 -10.50
C THR A 405 -28.39 2.38 -11.22
N ALA A 406 -27.98 1.32 -10.51
CA ALA A 406 -27.92 -0.01 -11.10
C ALA A 406 -29.32 -0.50 -11.50
N GLU A 407 -30.31 -0.30 -10.64
CA GLU A 407 -31.71 -0.64 -10.92
C GLU A 407 -32.29 0.21 -12.05
N LEU A 408 -31.99 1.52 -12.06
CA LEU A 408 -32.37 2.41 -13.17
C LEU A 408 -31.75 1.95 -14.50
N ALA A 409 -30.52 1.44 -14.49
CA ALA A 409 -29.87 0.94 -15.69
C ALA A 409 -30.57 -0.29 -16.30
N GLU A 410 -31.28 -1.08 -15.51
CA GLU A 410 -32.06 -2.23 -15.98
C GLU A 410 -33.41 -1.83 -16.59
N ASN A 411 -33.85 -0.58 -16.37
CA ASN A 411 -35.14 -0.06 -16.81
C ASN A 411 -35.00 1.07 -17.86
N VAL A 412 -33.90 1.06 -18.64
CA VAL A 412 -33.61 2.06 -19.69
C VAL A 412 -34.47 1.92 -20.95
N ASP A 413 -35.37 0.93 -21.01
CA ASP A 413 -36.44 0.86 -22.00
C ASP A 413 -37.50 1.96 -21.77
N ASP A 414 -37.59 2.49 -20.54
CA ASP A 414 -38.38 3.67 -20.23
C ASP A 414 -37.68 4.95 -20.74
N PRO A 415 -38.35 5.81 -21.55
CA PRO A 415 -37.74 7.00 -22.13
C PRO A 415 -37.21 8.02 -21.10
N THR A 416 -37.90 8.17 -19.97
CA THR A 416 -37.52 9.12 -18.92
C THR A 416 -36.27 8.65 -18.19
N ILE A 417 -36.19 7.35 -17.89
CA ILE A 417 -34.98 6.73 -17.32
C ILE A 417 -33.82 6.79 -18.33
N ALA A 418 -34.05 6.45 -19.60
CA ALA A 418 -33.05 6.52 -20.66
C ALA A 418 -32.45 7.93 -20.77
N ARG A 419 -33.29 8.97 -20.65
CA ARG A 419 -32.86 10.37 -20.69
C ARG A 419 -31.92 10.74 -19.53
N LEU A 420 -32.10 10.17 -18.34
CA LEU A 420 -31.17 10.39 -17.22
C LEU A 420 -29.74 9.93 -17.57
N PHE A 421 -29.61 8.78 -18.25
CA PHE A 421 -28.32 8.28 -18.73
C PHE A 421 -27.78 9.08 -19.92
N HIS A 422 -28.64 9.50 -20.85
CA HIS A 422 -28.25 10.41 -21.93
C HIS A 422 -27.65 11.70 -21.36
N ASP A 423 -28.33 12.33 -20.40
CA ASP A 423 -27.86 13.58 -19.77
C ASP A 423 -26.56 13.37 -18.99
N ALA A 424 -26.40 12.23 -18.32
CA ALA A 424 -25.14 11.85 -17.68
C ALA A 424 -24.00 11.74 -18.71
N GLY A 425 -24.27 11.11 -19.85
CA GLY A 425 -23.37 11.09 -21.00
C GLY A 425 -22.97 12.50 -21.42
N GLU A 426 -23.93 13.40 -21.60
CA GLU A 426 -23.67 14.79 -22.03
C GLU A 426 -22.76 15.55 -21.06
N ILE A 427 -22.95 15.38 -19.75
CA ILE A 427 -22.08 15.99 -18.74
C ILE A 427 -20.67 15.40 -18.77
N LEU A 428 -20.54 14.08 -18.88
CA LEU A 428 -19.24 13.41 -19.01
C LEU A 428 -18.51 13.81 -20.31
N GLY A 429 -19.25 13.97 -21.42
CA GLY A 429 -18.73 14.49 -22.68
C GLY A 429 -18.20 15.92 -22.52
N LYS A 430 -18.92 16.78 -21.79
CA LYS A 430 -18.46 18.14 -21.45
C LYS A 430 -17.20 18.13 -20.59
N HIS A 431 -17.08 17.21 -19.64
CA HIS A 431 -15.85 17.04 -18.87
C HIS A 431 -14.67 16.70 -19.78
N MET A 432 -14.86 15.75 -20.69
CA MET A 432 -13.84 15.35 -21.65
C MET A 432 -13.47 16.49 -22.60
N LYS A 433 -14.45 17.21 -23.15
CA LYS A 433 -14.22 18.42 -23.96
C LYS A 433 -13.40 19.47 -23.21
N ALA A 434 -13.73 19.72 -21.94
CA ALA A 434 -12.97 20.66 -21.11
C ALA A 434 -11.54 20.17 -20.85
N LEU A 435 -11.33 18.87 -20.70
CA LEU A 435 -10.00 18.28 -20.52
C LEU A 435 -9.16 18.34 -21.80
N VAL A 436 -9.75 18.01 -22.95
CA VAL A 436 -9.12 18.09 -24.28
C VAL A 436 -8.61 19.50 -24.57
N LYS A 437 -9.36 20.54 -24.18
CA LYS A 437 -8.91 21.94 -24.30
C LYS A 437 -7.68 22.29 -23.46
N LYS A 438 -7.34 21.49 -22.46
CA LYS A 438 -6.15 21.68 -21.60
C LYS A 438 -4.91 20.94 -22.13
N ILE A 439 -5.04 20.12 -23.18
CA ILE A 439 -3.91 19.46 -23.84
C ILE A 439 -3.06 20.54 -24.53
N SER A 440 -1.77 20.57 -24.26
CA SER A 440 -0.87 21.56 -24.86
C SER A 440 -0.56 21.20 -26.32
N ILE A 441 -0.11 22.18 -27.12
CA ILE A 441 0.30 21.94 -28.51
C ILE A 441 1.43 20.89 -28.58
N GLU A 442 2.31 20.89 -27.58
CA GLU A 442 3.46 19.98 -27.49
C GLU A 442 3.05 18.55 -27.09
N ASP A 443 1.92 18.40 -26.41
CA ASP A 443 1.28 17.11 -26.10
C ASP A 443 0.26 16.68 -27.16
N THR A 444 0.12 17.46 -28.24
CA THR A 444 -0.88 17.19 -29.26
C THR A 444 -0.52 15.94 -30.02
N THR A 445 -1.45 14.99 -30.00
CA THR A 445 -1.38 13.73 -30.72
C THR A 445 -2.60 13.61 -31.60
N ASP A 446 -2.46 12.91 -32.72
CA ASP A 446 -3.60 12.59 -33.58
C ASP A 446 -4.60 11.68 -32.85
N GLU A 447 -4.15 10.92 -31.84
CA GLU A 447 -4.97 10.00 -31.06
C GLU A 447 -4.69 10.07 -29.56
N VAL A 448 -5.75 10.15 -28.74
CA VAL A 448 -5.68 10.07 -27.28
C VAL A 448 -6.40 8.82 -26.78
N GLY A 449 -5.69 8.00 -26.01
CA GLY A 449 -6.29 6.91 -25.23
C GLY A 449 -6.95 7.42 -23.95
N VAL A 450 -8.17 6.97 -23.71
CA VAL A 450 -8.96 7.35 -22.52
C VAL A 450 -9.45 6.08 -21.82
N LEU A 451 -9.14 5.93 -20.54
CA LEU A 451 -9.70 4.86 -19.73
C LEU A 451 -11.07 5.26 -19.17
N ALA A 452 -12.09 4.45 -19.44
CA ALA A 452 -13.41 4.54 -18.84
C ALA A 452 -13.48 3.62 -17.61
N VAL A 453 -13.60 4.22 -16.42
CA VAL A 453 -13.59 3.53 -15.13
C VAL A 453 -14.90 3.78 -14.38
N GLY A 454 -15.41 2.76 -13.70
CA GLY A 454 -16.59 2.87 -12.85
C GLY A 454 -17.84 2.21 -13.44
N SER A 455 -18.75 1.85 -12.54
CA SER A 455 -19.91 1.01 -12.86
C SER A 455 -20.90 1.67 -13.83
N VAL A 456 -20.94 3.00 -13.91
CA VAL A 456 -21.86 3.74 -14.80
C VAL A 456 -21.55 3.44 -16.27
N PHE A 457 -20.28 3.22 -16.64
CA PHE A 457 -19.88 2.84 -18.00
C PHE A 457 -20.40 1.47 -18.47
N LYS A 458 -20.96 0.65 -17.57
CA LYS A 458 -21.72 -0.55 -17.99
C LYS A 458 -22.94 -0.17 -18.84
N SER A 459 -23.49 1.02 -18.63
CA SER A 459 -24.62 1.59 -19.37
C SER A 459 -24.18 2.45 -20.57
N TRP A 460 -22.95 2.26 -21.09
CA TRP A 460 -22.38 3.09 -22.16
C TRP A 460 -23.32 3.29 -23.37
N LYS A 461 -24.04 2.23 -23.79
CA LYS A 461 -24.97 2.31 -24.92
C LYS A 461 -26.00 3.44 -24.79
N CYS A 462 -26.52 3.68 -23.58
CA CYS A 462 -27.51 4.71 -23.30
C CYS A 462 -26.87 6.10 -23.12
N MET A 463 -25.59 6.15 -22.74
CA MET A 463 -24.86 7.40 -22.53
C MET A 463 -24.17 7.92 -23.80
N ARG A 464 -23.91 7.04 -24.77
CA ARG A 464 -23.04 7.31 -25.92
C ARG A 464 -23.45 8.55 -26.70
N GLU A 465 -24.72 8.67 -27.07
CA GLU A 465 -25.21 9.81 -27.86
C GLU A 465 -25.05 11.13 -27.11
N GLY A 466 -25.45 11.15 -25.83
CA GLY A 466 -25.24 12.31 -24.96
C GLY A 466 -23.76 12.65 -24.83
N PHE A 467 -22.90 11.65 -24.64
CA PHE A 467 -21.45 11.86 -24.53
C PHE A 467 -20.85 12.50 -25.78
N ILE A 468 -21.22 12.01 -26.97
CA ILE A 468 -20.78 12.59 -28.24
C ILE A 468 -21.23 14.05 -28.32
N LYS A 469 -22.51 14.35 -28.04
CA LYS A 469 -23.05 15.70 -28.02
C LYS A 469 -22.32 16.62 -27.04
N GLY A 470 -21.95 16.11 -25.86
CA GLY A 470 -21.17 16.86 -24.87
C GLY A 470 -19.72 17.12 -25.31
N LEU A 471 -19.16 16.23 -26.13
CA LEU A 471 -17.79 16.26 -26.62
C LEU A 471 -17.58 17.19 -27.83
N GLU A 472 -18.61 17.38 -28.68
CA GLU A 472 -18.58 18.19 -29.91
C GLU A 472 -17.90 19.56 -29.71
N MET A 473 -16.97 19.94 -30.58
CA MET A 473 -16.23 21.19 -30.46
C MET A 473 -15.66 21.68 -31.81
N GLU A 474 -15.86 22.96 -32.15
CA GLU A 474 -15.44 23.52 -33.45
C GLU A 474 -13.97 23.26 -33.88
N LYS A 475 -13.05 23.18 -32.91
CA LYS A 475 -11.64 22.88 -33.14
C LYS A 475 -11.09 22.01 -32.01
N SER A 476 -10.93 20.72 -32.30
CA SER A 476 -10.26 19.79 -31.39
C SER A 476 -8.76 19.71 -31.71
N PRO A 477 -7.86 19.78 -30.70
CA PRO A 477 -6.46 19.42 -30.87
C PRO A 477 -6.27 17.91 -31.10
N VAL A 478 -7.29 17.09 -30.79
CA VAL A 478 -7.25 15.62 -30.90
C VAL A 478 -8.16 15.17 -32.05
N LYS A 479 -7.62 14.39 -33.01
CA LYS A 479 -8.42 13.90 -34.16
C LYS A 479 -9.21 12.62 -33.83
N LYS A 480 -8.64 11.75 -33.01
CA LYS A 480 -9.23 10.47 -32.61
C LYS A 480 -9.12 10.25 -31.11
N MET A 481 -10.16 9.68 -30.53
CA MET A 481 -10.20 9.34 -29.13
C MET A 481 -10.67 7.91 -28.99
N THR A 482 -9.85 7.07 -28.37
CA THR A 482 -10.16 5.67 -28.14
C THR A 482 -10.50 5.49 -26.67
N LEU A 483 -11.76 5.15 -26.37
CA LEU A 483 -12.18 4.81 -25.01
C LEU A 483 -11.88 3.34 -24.77
N TYR A 484 -11.19 3.05 -23.68
CA TYR A 484 -10.82 1.71 -23.24
C TYR A 484 -11.51 1.38 -21.92
N ARG A 485 -11.87 0.11 -21.73
CA ARG A 485 -12.26 -0.41 -20.41
C ARG A 485 -11.00 -0.69 -19.61
N LEU A 486 -11.00 -0.31 -18.34
CA LEU A 486 -9.92 -0.73 -17.44
C LEU A 486 -10.08 -2.23 -17.14
N THR A 487 -9.24 -3.07 -17.76
CA THR A 487 -9.20 -4.53 -17.53
C THR A 487 -7.97 -4.96 -16.74
N VAL A 488 -7.19 -3.99 -16.25
CA VAL A 488 -6.00 -4.20 -15.42
C VAL A 488 -6.22 -3.60 -14.04
N ASP A 489 -5.64 -4.25 -13.05
CA ASP A 489 -5.68 -3.82 -11.65
C ASP A 489 -4.88 -2.51 -11.48
N ALA A 490 -5.41 -1.50 -10.79
CA ALA A 490 -4.73 -0.22 -10.65
C ALA A 490 -3.44 -0.35 -9.81
N SER A 491 -3.33 -1.39 -8.96
CA SER A 491 -2.10 -1.73 -8.27
C SER A 491 -0.94 -2.04 -9.25
N LEU A 492 -1.22 -2.54 -10.47
CA LEU A 492 -0.19 -2.71 -11.50
C LEU A 492 0.35 -1.35 -11.97
N GLY A 493 -0.51 -0.34 -12.11
CA GLY A 493 -0.08 0.99 -12.49
C GLY A 493 0.73 1.68 -11.40
N ALA A 494 0.35 1.49 -10.13
CA ALA A 494 1.18 1.90 -9.00
C ALA A 494 2.56 1.21 -9.05
N ALA A 495 2.62 -0.10 -9.35
CA ALA A 495 3.88 -0.82 -9.52
C ALA A 495 4.72 -0.27 -10.69
N THR A 496 4.08 0.11 -11.81
CA THR A 496 4.76 0.76 -12.94
C THR A 496 5.42 2.07 -12.52
N LEU A 497 4.71 2.92 -11.76
CA LEU A 497 5.27 4.16 -11.21
C LEU A 497 6.47 3.88 -10.29
N ALA A 498 6.38 2.84 -9.46
CA ALA A 498 7.46 2.39 -8.59
C ALA A 498 8.69 1.93 -9.38
N ALA A 499 8.48 1.17 -10.46
CA ALA A 499 9.54 0.71 -11.35
C ALA A 499 10.28 1.87 -12.01
N VAL A 500 9.55 2.86 -12.52
CA VAL A 500 10.15 4.08 -13.11
C VAL A 500 10.99 4.81 -12.07
N ALA A 501 10.49 4.99 -10.84
CA ALA A 501 11.26 5.63 -9.76
C ALA A 501 12.50 4.83 -9.33
N ALA A 502 12.46 3.50 -9.49
CA ALA A 502 13.59 2.61 -9.28
C ALA A 502 14.54 2.50 -10.49
N ASN A 503 14.36 3.34 -11.53
CA ASN A 503 15.13 3.30 -12.78
C ASN A 503 15.06 1.95 -13.52
N THR A 504 13.90 1.28 -13.43
CA THR A 504 13.60 0.05 -14.17
C THR A 504 12.25 0.17 -14.88
N THR A 505 11.81 -0.89 -15.55
CA THR A 505 10.50 -0.89 -16.21
C THR A 505 9.81 -2.22 -16.01
N ILE A 506 8.49 -2.18 -16.09
CA ILE A 506 7.63 -3.36 -16.17
C ILE A 506 7.09 -3.41 -17.60
N PRO A 507 6.97 -4.60 -18.21
CA PRO A 507 6.21 -4.78 -19.44
C PRO A 507 4.76 -4.37 -19.19
N LEU A 508 4.36 -3.24 -19.76
CA LEU A 508 2.96 -2.85 -19.79
C LEU A 508 2.18 -3.84 -20.65
N ARG A 509 0.99 -4.22 -20.18
CA ARG A 509 0.04 -4.94 -21.01
C ARG A 509 -0.42 -4.00 -22.11
N GLU A 510 -0.18 -4.38 -23.36
CA GLU A 510 -0.79 -3.70 -24.49
C GLU A 510 -2.31 -3.81 -24.41
N LEU A 511 -2.99 -2.66 -24.48
CA LEU A 511 -4.44 -2.62 -24.64
C LEU A 511 -4.78 -3.25 -26.00
N LYS A 512 -5.70 -4.20 -25.99
CA LYS A 512 -6.12 -4.94 -27.20
C LYS A 512 -7.45 -4.39 -27.72
N GLU A 513 -7.82 -4.82 -28.92
CA GLU A 513 -9.11 -4.47 -29.54
C GLU A 513 -10.32 -4.85 -28.64
N GLU A 514 -10.21 -5.94 -27.88
CA GLU A 514 -11.21 -6.39 -26.90
C GLU A 514 -11.37 -5.45 -25.68
N ASP A 515 -10.37 -4.61 -25.41
CA ASP A 515 -10.41 -3.62 -24.33
C ASP A 515 -11.09 -2.32 -24.80
N VAL A 516 -11.36 -2.14 -26.10
CA VAL A 516 -11.98 -0.93 -26.66
C VAL A 516 -13.47 -0.87 -26.31
N LEU A 517 -13.88 0.22 -25.67
CA LEU A 517 -15.27 0.55 -25.40
C LEU A 517 -15.92 1.27 -26.59
N ASP A 518 -15.21 2.24 -27.17
CA ASP A 518 -15.69 3.02 -28.34
C ASP A 518 -14.54 3.74 -29.04
N LEU A 519 -14.77 4.13 -30.30
CA LEU A 519 -13.89 4.97 -31.10
C LEU A 519 -14.64 6.26 -31.43
N LEU A 520 -14.13 7.37 -30.91
CA LEU A 520 -14.77 8.68 -31.03
C LEU A 520 -13.91 9.63 -31.86
N SER A 521 -14.57 10.53 -32.58
CA SER A 521 -13.95 11.64 -33.28
C SER A 521 -14.52 12.93 -32.71
N PRO A 522 -13.77 13.68 -31.89
CA PRO A 522 -14.17 15.00 -31.45
C PRO A 522 -14.18 15.93 -32.67
N MET A 523 -15.34 16.07 -33.31
CA MET A 523 -15.54 16.96 -34.45
C MET A 523 -15.75 18.40 -34.03
#